data_AF-A0A7K2MIB7-F1
#
_entry.id   AF-A0A7K2MIB7-F1
#
_cell.length_a   1.000
_cell.length_b   1.000
_cell.length_c   1.000
_cell.angle_alpha   90.00
_cell.angle_beta   90.00
_cell.angle_gamma   90.00
#
_symmetry.space_group_name_H-M   'P 1'
#
loop_
_entity.id
_entity.type
_entity.pdbx_description
1 polymer ?
#
loop_
_entity_poly.entity_id
_entity_poly.type
_entity_poly.pdbx_seq_one_letter_code
_entity_poly.pdbx_strand_id
1 'polypeptide(L)'
;VDHGKPAPYARKSRAEAKRVVRVLEHYCDFPVPVEPELVFVGVTDLKVVATQLDVRVYQERQVSALAPLSGMLTTEQVEQVYHVARHRHRHRQA
;
A
#
# COMPACT_ATOMS: atom_id res chain seq x y z
N VAL A 1 7.03 24.43 5.13
CA VAL A 1 7.30 23.48 4.03
C VAL A 1 8.73 22.98 4.23
N ASP A 2 9.00 21.68 4.12
CA ASP A 2 10.29 21.06 4.51
C ASP A 2 11.50 21.52 3.66
N HIS A 3 11.29 22.26 2.55
CA HIS A 3 12.33 22.79 1.64
C HIS A 3 13.36 21.76 1.10
N GLY A 4 13.25 20.49 1.46
CA GLY A 4 14.02 19.38 0.92
C GLY A 4 13.64 19.06 -0.53
N LYS A 5 14.46 18.19 -1.16
CA LYS A 5 14.20 17.74 -2.52
C LYS A 5 12.87 16.97 -2.58
N PRO A 6 12.01 17.22 -3.58
CA PRO A 6 10.76 16.49 -3.70
C PRO A 6 11.02 15.00 -3.87
N ALA A 7 10.39 14.19 -3.02
CA ALA A 7 10.46 12.74 -3.10
C ALA A 7 9.27 12.20 -3.94
N PRO A 8 9.50 11.24 -4.86
CA PRO A 8 8.48 10.73 -5.75
C PRO A 8 7.60 9.65 -5.07
N TYR A 9 7.00 9.96 -3.92
CA TYR A 9 6.26 9.00 -3.09
C TYR A 9 5.18 8.26 -3.86
N ALA A 10 4.35 8.98 -4.61
CA ALA A 10 3.27 8.39 -5.42
C ALA A 10 3.78 7.41 -6.48
N ARG A 11 4.86 7.76 -7.19
CA ARG A 11 5.46 6.88 -8.21
C ARG A 11 6.03 5.63 -7.58
N LYS A 12 6.75 5.77 -6.45
CA LYS A 12 7.32 4.65 -5.72
C LYS A 12 6.24 3.73 -5.15
N SER A 13 5.24 4.28 -4.47
CA SER A 13 4.13 3.51 -3.89
C SER A 13 3.38 2.68 -4.95
N ARG A 14 3.08 3.27 -6.12
CA ARG A 14 2.49 2.52 -7.25
C ARG A 14 3.37 1.38 -7.76
N ALA A 15 4.68 1.63 -7.89
CA ALA A 15 5.62 0.61 -8.35
C ALA A 15 5.70 -0.56 -7.37
N GLU A 16 5.73 -0.26 -6.06
CA GLU A 16 5.71 -1.28 -5.01
C GLU A 16 4.40 -2.06 -5.00
N ALA A 17 3.24 -1.41 -5.09
CA ALA A 17 1.96 -2.12 -5.15
C ALA A 17 1.91 -3.09 -6.34
N LYS A 18 2.29 -2.65 -7.55
CA LYS A 18 2.38 -3.53 -8.73
C LYS A 18 3.33 -4.71 -8.52
N ARG A 19 4.44 -4.48 -7.84
CA ARG A 19 5.41 -5.53 -7.53
C ARG A 19 4.84 -6.54 -6.54
N VAL A 20 4.18 -6.07 -5.47
CA VAL A 20 3.56 -6.90 -4.45
C VAL A 20 2.44 -7.75 -5.05
N VAL A 21 1.58 -7.17 -5.90
CA VAL A 21 0.56 -7.93 -6.65
C VAL A 21 1.18 -9.12 -7.37
N ARG A 22 2.24 -8.91 -8.16
CA ARG A 22 2.91 -10.00 -8.90
C ARG A 22 3.47 -11.09 -7.98
N VAL A 23 4.04 -10.71 -6.84
CA VAL A 23 4.55 -11.68 -5.86
C VAL A 23 3.40 -12.46 -5.25
N LEU A 24 2.36 -11.77 -4.81
CA LEU A 24 1.22 -12.40 -4.15
C LEU A 24 0.44 -13.30 -5.11
N GLU A 25 0.14 -12.86 -6.32
CA GLU A 25 -0.51 -13.69 -7.35
C GLU A 25 0.32 -14.92 -7.77
N HIS A 26 1.65 -14.85 -7.67
CA HIS A 26 2.50 -15.99 -7.98
C HIS A 26 2.48 -17.07 -6.88
N TYR A 27 2.26 -16.68 -5.62
CA TYR A 27 2.35 -17.59 -4.46
C TYR A 27 1.01 -17.82 -3.74
N CYS A 28 0.00 -17.01 -4.04
CA CYS A 28 -1.38 -17.15 -3.60
C CYS A 28 -2.18 -17.61 -4.82
N ASP A 29 -2.84 -18.76 -4.74
CA ASP A 29 -3.65 -19.32 -5.84
C ASP A 29 -4.97 -18.55 -6.08
N PHE A 30 -5.00 -17.25 -5.79
CA PHE A 30 -6.15 -16.36 -5.91
C PHE A 30 -5.70 -14.90 -6.12
N PRO A 31 -6.54 -14.03 -6.73
CA PRO A 31 -6.24 -12.62 -6.89
C PRO A 31 -6.13 -11.91 -5.53
N VAL A 32 -5.04 -11.17 -5.30
CA VAL A 32 -4.87 -10.39 -4.07
C VAL A 32 -4.95 -8.89 -4.39
N PRO A 33 -6.01 -8.18 -3.98
CA PRO A 33 -6.13 -6.75 -4.22
C PRO A 33 -5.10 -6.00 -3.37
N VAL A 34 -4.27 -5.18 -4.01
CA VAL A 34 -3.28 -4.32 -3.35
C VAL A 34 -3.50 -2.89 -3.80
N GLU A 35 -4.02 -2.06 -2.89
CA GLU A 35 -4.17 -0.62 -3.12
C GLU A 35 -3.00 0.13 -2.45
N PRO A 36 -2.29 1.00 -3.18
CA PRO A 36 -1.23 1.81 -2.60
C PRO A 36 -1.79 2.96 -1.76
N GLU A 37 -1.29 3.07 -0.53
CA GLU A 37 -1.64 4.15 0.39
C GLU A 37 -0.39 4.86 0.92
N LEU A 38 -0.50 6.16 1.16
CA LEU A 38 0.55 6.99 1.75
C LEU A 38 -0.01 7.73 2.96
N VAL A 39 0.57 7.47 4.13
CA VAL A 39 0.25 8.19 5.36
C VAL A 39 1.42 9.10 5.70
N PHE A 40 1.16 10.39 5.81
CA PHE A 40 2.14 11.37 6.27
C PHE A 40 1.90 11.65 7.77
N VAL A 41 2.91 11.36 8.58
CA VAL A 41 2.89 11.48 10.06
C VAL A 41 3.70 12.70 10.47
N GLY A 42 3.26 13.41 11.52
CA GLY A 42 3.97 14.60 12.03
C GLY A 42 3.93 15.81 11.09
N VAL A 43 3.06 15.81 10.08
CA VAL A 43 2.86 16.96 9.19
C VAL A 43 1.73 17.85 9.71
N THR A 44 1.95 19.17 9.71
CA THR A 44 0.94 20.16 10.11
C THR A 44 -0.03 20.50 8.97
N ASP A 45 0.43 20.38 7.72
CA ASP A 45 -0.35 20.61 6.51
C ASP A 45 0.04 19.59 5.43
N LEU A 46 -0.94 19.13 4.67
CA LEU A 46 -0.75 18.21 3.55
C LEU A 46 -1.66 18.63 2.41
N LYS A 47 -1.04 19.11 1.32
CA LYS A 47 -1.73 19.48 0.09
C LYS A 47 -1.67 18.33 -0.90
N VAL A 48 -2.84 17.79 -1.23
CA VAL A 48 -3.00 16.74 -2.24
C VAL A 48 -3.63 17.36 -3.47
N VAL A 49 -3.00 17.16 -4.63
CA VAL A 49 -3.59 17.60 -5.91
C VAL A 49 -4.77 16.69 -6.26
N ALA A 50 -5.89 17.26 -6.71
CA ALA A 50 -7.12 16.50 -6.98
C ALA A 50 -6.95 15.40 -8.05
N THR A 51 -5.93 15.52 -8.91
CA THR A 51 -5.59 14.54 -9.95
C THR A 51 -4.85 13.30 -9.43
N GLN A 52 -4.53 13.25 -8.13
CA GLN A 52 -3.89 12.11 -7.50
C GLN A 52 -4.93 11.05 -7.12
N LEU A 53 -5.32 10.24 -8.12
CA LEU A 53 -6.40 9.24 -7.96
C LEU A 53 -5.88 7.82 -7.66
N ASP A 54 -4.67 7.50 -8.11
CA ASP A 54 -4.15 6.13 -8.08
C ASP A 54 -3.53 5.70 -6.74
N VAL A 55 -3.30 6.65 -5.82
CA VAL A 55 -2.69 6.40 -4.50
C VAL A 55 -3.45 7.23 -3.49
N ARG A 56 -4.07 6.57 -2.51
CA ARG A 56 -4.77 7.26 -1.43
C ARG A 56 -3.75 7.92 -0.50
N VAL A 57 -4.00 9.17 -0.14
CA VAL A 57 -3.10 9.97 0.68
C VAL A 57 -3.83 10.43 1.93
N TYR A 58 -3.25 10.13 3.08
CA TYR A 58 -3.82 10.42 4.39
C TYR A 58 -2.84 11.21 5.26
N GLN A 59 -3.39 12.05 6.12
CA GLN A 59 -2.70 12.49 7.34
C GLN A 59 -2.95 11.47 8.45
N GLU A 60 -2.10 11.47 9.48
CA GLU A 60 -2.21 10.58 10.64
C GLU A 60 -3.63 10.51 11.23
N ARG A 61 -4.27 11.67 11.45
CA ARG A 61 -5.65 11.75 11.98
C ARG A 61 -6.72 11.16 11.06
N GLN A 62 -6.40 10.89 9.79
CA GLN A 62 -7.30 10.36 8.78
C GLN A 62 -7.14 8.85 8.57
N VAL A 63 -6.19 8.20 9.26
CA VAL A 63 -5.96 6.74 9.14
C VAL A 63 -7.18 5.93 9.57
N SER A 64 -8.02 6.46 10.48
CA SER A 64 -9.29 5.84 10.86
C SER A 64 -10.27 5.68 9.69
N ALA A 65 -10.13 6.43 8.60
CA ALA A 65 -10.92 6.27 7.39
C ALA A 65 -10.71 4.90 6.70
N LEU A 66 -9.67 4.16 7.08
CA LEU A 66 -9.39 2.80 6.60
C LEU A 66 -10.19 1.73 7.35
N ALA A 67 -10.68 2.03 8.55
CA ALA A 67 -11.37 1.05 9.39
C ALA A 67 -12.61 0.40 8.73
N PRO A 68 -13.42 1.12 7.91
CA PRO A 68 -14.55 0.50 7.22
C PRO A 68 -14.15 -0.46 6.09
N LEU A 69 -12.90 -0.46 5.65
CA LEU A 69 -12.42 -1.39 4.62
C LEU A 69 -12.42 -2.81 5.18
N SER A 70 -13.33 -3.66 4.69
CA SER A 70 -13.48 -5.03 5.16
C SER A 70 -13.99 -5.95 4.04
N GLY A 71 -13.83 -7.26 4.23
CA GLY A 71 -14.62 -8.26 3.50
C GLY A 71 -14.11 -8.69 2.12
N MET A 72 -12.86 -8.37 1.75
CA MET A 72 -12.32 -8.80 0.44
C MET A 72 -11.68 -10.20 0.45
N LEU A 73 -11.15 -10.65 1.59
CA LEU A 73 -10.46 -11.93 1.72
C LEU A 73 -11.10 -12.78 2.83
N THR A 74 -11.15 -14.10 2.64
CA THR A 74 -11.50 -15.04 3.71
C THR A 74 -10.37 -15.13 4.73
N THR A 75 -10.65 -15.70 5.91
CA THR A 75 -9.63 -15.92 6.95
C THR A 75 -8.46 -16.74 6.43
N GLU A 76 -8.74 -17.81 5.68
CA GLU A 76 -7.72 -18.70 5.09
C GLU A 76 -6.86 -17.95 4.06
N GLN A 77 -7.48 -17.09 3.25
CA GLN A 77 -6.75 -16.26 2.29
C GLN A 77 -5.83 -15.25 2.99
N VAL A 78 -6.29 -14.65 4.09
CA VAL A 78 -5.47 -13.73 4.91
C VAL A 78 -4.25 -14.46 5.49
N GLU A 79 -4.44 -15.67 6.00
CA GLU A 79 -3.34 -16.49 6.51
C GLU A 79 -2.31 -16.83 5.42
N GLN A 80 -2.77 -17.22 4.23
CA GLN A 80 -1.87 -17.51 3.09
C GLN A 80 -1.07 -16.26 2.67
N VAL A 81 -1.73 -15.11 2.53
CA VAL A 81 -1.05 -13.83 2.23
C VAL A 81 0.01 -13.52 3.30
N TYR A 82 -0.33 -13.66 4.58
CA TYR A 82 0.59 -13.42 5.69
C TYR A 82 1.82 -14.34 5.61
N HIS A 83 1.64 -15.64 5.36
CA HIS A 83 2.73 -16.60 5.21
C HIS A 83 3.65 -16.25 4.03
N VAL A 84 3.09 -15.90 2.87
CA VAL A 84 3.85 -15.48 1.70
C VAL A 84 4.66 -14.22 1.99
N ALA A 85 4.03 -13.20 2.59
CA ALA A 85 4.67 -11.92 2.88
C ALA A 85 5.85 -12.05 3.86
N ARG A 86 5.74 -12.95 4.86
CA ARG A 86 6.77 -13.15 5.89
C ARG A 86 7.98 -13.96 5.40
N HIS A 87 7.89 -14.63 4.24
CA HIS A 87 9.02 -15.35 3.66
C HIS A 87 10.03 -14.39 2.99
N ARG A 88 11.17 -14.18 3.67
CA ARG A 88 12.23 -13.21 3.34
C ARG A 88 12.84 -13.30 1.92
N HIS A 89 12.71 -14.45 1.26
CA HIS A 89 13.26 -14.66 -0.08
C HIS A 89 12.26 -14.33 -1.21
N ARG A 90 10.96 -14.40 -0.95
CA ARG A 90 9.92 -14.27 -1.99
C ARG A 90 9.76 -12.83 -2.50
N HIS A 91 10.08 -11.84 -1.68
CA HIS A 91 10.09 -10.42 -2.06
C HIS A 91 11.49 -9.89 -2.41
N ARG A 92 12.48 -10.75 -2.70
CA ARG A 92 13.84 -10.32 -3.11
C ARG A 92 14.13 -10.55 -4.60
N GLN A 93 13.30 -11.33 -5.29
CA GLN A 93 13.51 -11.78 -6.67
C GLN A 93 12.54 -11.17 -7.70
N ALA A 94 11.61 -10.30 -7.29
CA ALA A 94 10.63 -9.63 -8.16
C ALA A 94 10.94 -8.15 -8.39
#